data_AF-I1XEL0-F1
#
_entry.id   AF-I1XEL0-F1
#
_cell.length_a   1.000
_cell.length_b   1.000
_cell.length_c   1.000
_cell.angle_alpha   90.00
_cell.angle_beta   90.00
_cell.angle_gamma   90.00
#
_symmetry.space_group_name_H-M   'P 1'
#
loop_
_entity.id
_entity.type
_entity.pdbx_description
1 polymer ?
#
loop_
_entity_poly.entity_id
_entity_poly.type
_entity_poly.pdbx_seq_one_letter_code
_entity_poly.pdbx_strand_id
1 'polypeptide(L)'
;NKLNFIQVSTGDLMRKEISLNTRLGLKCQEYMNAGKYVPDQIVNQIVSQFLKNTNDKLIFDGYPRTLEQAKSLEQMLDLYNKKIDYVFYIDVNDQILIKRITNRLVCPLCKASFNLETRKPKQEGLCDFDNTKLVKRSDDSLDKVQIRLQTYKEQTLPLIDYFKTNSKFIEIK
;
A
#
# COMPACT_ATOMS: atom_id res chain seq x y z
N ASN A 1 14.33 9.16 -6.72
CA ASN A 1 14.73 8.28 -5.59
C ASN A 1 16.19 8.51 -5.27
N LYS A 2 16.52 8.89 -4.03
CA LYS A 2 17.92 9.15 -3.61
C LYS A 2 18.80 7.90 -3.57
N LEU A 3 18.20 6.72 -3.46
CA LEU A 3 18.88 5.43 -3.30
C LEU A 3 18.63 4.44 -4.45
N ASN A 4 18.00 4.87 -5.54
CA ASN A 4 17.68 4.04 -6.72
C ASN A 4 16.88 2.75 -6.43
N PHE A 5 16.04 2.76 -5.40
CA PHE A 5 15.04 1.70 -5.20
C PHE A 5 13.80 1.96 -6.05
N ILE A 6 13.10 0.90 -6.45
CA ILE A 6 11.79 0.96 -7.08
C ILE A 6 10.73 0.62 -6.02
N GLN A 7 9.75 1.51 -5.86
CA GLN A 7 8.63 1.27 -4.96
C GLN A 7 7.61 0.34 -5.64
N VAL A 8 7.22 -0.71 -4.93
CA VAL A 8 6.20 -1.68 -5.32
C VAL A 8 4.99 -1.50 -4.41
N SER A 9 4.13 -0.53 -4.76
CA SER A 9 2.88 -0.27 -4.05
C SER A 9 1.77 -1.14 -4.63
N THR A 10 1.36 -2.20 -3.91
CA THR A 10 0.27 -3.08 -4.39
C THR A 10 -1.04 -2.34 -4.57
N GLY A 11 -1.30 -1.33 -3.73
CA GLY A 11 -2.44 -0.44 -3.89
C GLY A 11 -2.43 0.30 -5.23
N ASP A 12 -1.27 0.80 -5.67
CA ASP A 12 -1.14 1.50 -6.95
C ASP A 12 -1.15 0.53 -8.13
N LEU A 13 -0.55 -0.66 -7.99
CA LEU A 13 -0.64 -1.72 -9.00
C LEU A 13 -2.10 -2.12 -9.21
N MET A 14 -2.87 -2.38 -8.15
CA MET A 14 -4.30 -2.70 -8.24
C MET A 14 -5.11 -1.55 -8.86
N ARG A 15 -4.86 -0.29 -8.46
CA ARG A 15 -5.52 0.88 -9.08
C ARG A 15 -5.19 1.03 -10.56
N LYS A 16 -3.96 0.70 -10.97
CA LYS A 16 -3.55 0.67 -12.38
C LYS A 16 -4.34 -0.40 -13.13
N GLU A 17 -4.41 -1.63 -12.61
CA GLU A 17 -5.22 -2.71 -13.19
C GLU A 17 -6.70 -2.32 -13.33
N ILE A 18 -7.28 -1.66 -12.32
CA ILE A 18 -8.64 -1.12 -12.36
C ILE A 18 -8.78 -0.07 -13.48
N SER A 19 -7.85 0.88 -13.59
CA SER A 19 -7.90 1.93 -14.61
C SER A 19 -7.78 1.40 -16.04
N LEU A 20 -7.11 0.25 -16.21
CA LEU A 20 -6.95 -0.44 -17.48
C LEU A 20 -8.10 -1.43 -17.77
N ASN A 21 -9.10 -1.54 -16.89
CA ASN A 21 -10.23 -2.45 -16.98
C ASN A 21 -9.81 -3.92 -17.18
N THR A 22 -8.72 -4.36 -16.53
CA THR A 22 -8.28 -5.75 -16.65
C THR A 22 -9.17 -6.69 -15.84
N ARG A 23 -9.13 -8.00 -16.16
CA ARG A 23 -9.86 -9.02 -15.39
C ARG A 23 -9.48 -9.02 -13.90
N LEU A 24 -8.21 -8.76 -13.58
CA LEU A 24 -7.75 -8.64 -12.19
C LEU A 24 -8.22 -7.32 -11.56
N GLY A 25 -8.18 -6.22 -12.32
CA GLY A 25 -8.66 -4.91 -11.90
C GLY A 25 -10.12 -4.94 -11.45
N LEU A 26 -11.01 -5.50 -12.28
CA LEU A 26 -12.44 -5.60 -11.95
C LEU A 26 -12.69 -6.36 -10.65
N LYS A 27 -11.95 -7.45 -10.40
CA LYS A 27 -12.03 -8.18 -9.12
C LYS A 27 -11.51 -7.36 -7.95
N CYS A 28 -10.41 -6.61 -8.13
CA CYS A 28 -9.86 -5.77 -7.07
C CYS A 28 -10.84 -4.65 -6.66
N GLN A 29 -11.55 -4.08 -7.65
CA GLN A 29 -12.42 -2.92 -7.45
C GLN A 29 -13.51 -3.16 -6.39
N GLU A 30 -14.13 -4.34 -6.40
CA GLU A 30 -15.19 -4.71 -5.45
C GLU A 30 -14.71 -4.62 -3.99
N TYR A 31 -13.58 -5.28 -3.68
CA TYR A 31 -13.02 -5.30 -2.32
C TYR A 31 -12.50 -3.93 -1.90
N MET A 32 -11.81 -3.22 -2.80
CA MET A 32 -11.26 -1.90 -2.49
C MET A 32 -12.36 -0.87 -2.20
N ASN A 33 -13.46 -0.88 -2.96
CA ASN A 33 -14.59 0.00 -2.72
C ASN A 33 -15.28 -0.27 -1.38
N ALA A 34 -15.27 -1.54 -0.94
CA ALA A 34 -15.79 -1.98 0.35
C ALA A 34 -14.80 -1.76 1.52
N GLY A 35 -13.59 -1.22 1.28
CA GLY A 35 -12.56 -1.07 2.31
C GLY A 35 -11.99 -2.41 2.81
N LYS A 36 -12.16 -3.51 2.06
CA LYS A 36 -11.64 -4.83 2.41
C LYS A 36 -10.31 -5.09 1.71
N TYR A 37 -9.53 -6.02 2.25
CA TYR A 37 -8.38 -6.54 1.53
C TYR A 37 -8.83 -7.36 0.33
N VAL A 38 -8.13 -7.16 -0.79
CA VAL A 38 -8.28 -7.99 -1.98
C VAL A 38 -7.71 -9.38 -1.65
N PRO A 39 -8.36 -10.49 -2.10
CA PRO A 39 -7.89 -11.85 -1.83
C PRO A 39 -6.42 -12.06 -2.20
N ASP A 40 -5.69 -12.76 -1.33
CA ASP A 40 -4.24 -12.96 -1.43
C ASP A 40 -3.81 -13.49 -2.79
N GLN A 41 -4.55 -14.46 -3.34
CA GLN A 41 -4.27 -15.02 -4.66
C GLN A 41 -4.20 -13.96 -5.77
N ILE A 42 -5.09 -12.96 -5.73
CA ILE A 42 -5.14 -11.88 -6.73
C ILE A 42 -3.94 -10.95 -6.53
N VAL A 43 -3.66 -10.57 -5.29
CA VAL A 43 -2.53 -9.68 -4.98
C VAL A 43 -1.20 -10.34 -5.33
N ASN A 44 -1.03 -11.62 -4.97
CA ASN A 44 0.15 -12.42 -5.29
C ASN A 44 0.36 -12.54 -6.81
N GLN A 45 -0.71 -12.70 -7.60
CA GLN A 45 -0.60 -12.71 -9.06
C GLN A 45 -0.09 -11.38 -9.62
N ILE A 46 -0.59 -10.25 -9.12
CA ILE A 46 -0.16 -8.90 -9.53
C ILE A 46 1.32 -8.69 -9.17
N VAL A 47 1.72 -9.07 -7.95
CA VAL A 47 3.11 -8.95 -7.50
C VAL A 47 4.04 -9.88 -8.30
N SER A 48 3.64 -11.12 -8.56
CA SER A 48 4.39 -12.07 -9.38
C SER A 48 4.65 -11.54 -10.79
N GLN A 49 3.64 -10.93 -11.43
CA GLN A 49 3.78 -10.32 -12.75
C GLN A 49 4.76 -9.13 -12.74
N PHE A 50 4.76 -8.34 -11.66
CA PHE A 50 5.71 -7.25 -11.50
C PHE A 50 7.15 -7.77 -11.37
N LEU A 51 7.37 -8.78 -10.50
CA LEU A 51 8.70 -9.34 -10.24
C LEU A 51 9.37 -9.97 -11.46
N LYS A 52 8.59 -10.57 -12.38
CA LYS A 52 9.11 -11.13 -13.64
C LYS A 52 9.88 -10.11 -14.49
N ASN A 53 9.55 -8.83 -14.37
CA ASN A 53 10.06 -7.79 -15.25
C ASN A 53 11.08 -6.86 -14.58
N THR A 54 11.57 -7.18 -13.38
CA THR A 54 12.52 -6.33 -12.65
C THR A 54 13.59 -7.10 -11.92
N ASN A 55 14.83 -6.69 -12.12
CA ASN A 55 15.98 -7.14 -11.34
C ASN A 55 16.45 -6.11 -10.30
N ASP A 56 15.68 -5.04 -10.10
CA ASP A 56 16.10 -3.89 -9.32
C ASP A 56 16.03 -4.11 -7.80
N LYS A 57 16.53 -3.11 -7.07
CA LYS A 57 16.35 -2.96 -5.62
C LYS A 57 14.92 -2.52 -5.35
N LEU A 58 14.16 -3.29 -4.60
CA LEU A 58 12.72 -3.08 -4.41
C LEU A 58 12.40 -2.61 -3.00
N ILE A 59 11.39 -1.74 -2.88
CA ILE A 59 10.72 -1.42 -1.62
C ILE A 59 9.26 -1.81 -1.79
N PHE A 60 8.83 -2.87 -1.12
CA PHE A 60 7.42 -3.21 -1.07
C PHE A 60 6.70 -2.25 -0.13
N ASP A 61 5.62 -1.62 -0.62
CA ASP A 61 4.78 -0.71 0.15
C ASP A 61 3.37 -1.29 0.24
N GLY A 62 2.99 -1.66 1.46
CA GLY A 62 1.68 -2.26 1.74
C GLY A 62 1.54 -3.70 1.28
N TYR A 63 2.63 -4.45 1.13
CA TYR A 63 2.66 -5.89 0.90
C TYR A 63 3.96 -6.48 1.50
N PRO A 64 3.91 -7.65 2.16
CA PRO A 64 2.72 -8.46 2.43
C PRO A 64 1.85 -7.88 3.56
N ARG A 65 0.57 -8.26 3.58
CA ARG A 65 -0.42 -7.90 4.61
C ARG A 65 -1.06 -9.10 5.32
N THR A 66 -0.80 -10.30 4.85
CA THR A 66 -1.25 -11.56 5.46
C THR A 66 -0.07 -12.52 5.53
N LEU A 67 -0.12 -13.51 6.42
CA LEU A 67 0.92 -14.54 6.51
C LEU A 67 1.10 -15.30 5.19
N GLU A 68 0.01 -15.57 4.47
CA GLU A 68 0.05 -16.26 3.19
C GLU A 68 0.73 -15.41 2.10
N GLN A 69 0.46 -14.10 2.08
CA GLN A 69 1.21 -13.16 1.23
C GLN A 69 2.70 -13.14 1.57
N ALA A 70 3.06 -13.19 2.86
CA ALA A 70 4.46 -13.19 3.28
C ALA A 70 5.21 -14.44 2.79
N LYS A 71 4.63 -15.62 3.01
CA LYS A 71 5.18 -16.89 2.51
C LYS A 71 5.26 -16.92 0.98
N SER A 72 4.22 -16.42 0.31
CA SER A 72 4.20 -16.32 -1.15
C SER A 72 5.29 -15.38 -1.66
N LEU A 73 5.53 -14.25 -1.00
CA LEU A 73 6.59 -13.31 -1.37
C LEU A 73 7.97 -13.96 -1.25
N GLU A 74 8.24 -14.64 -0.14
CA GLU A 74 9.51 -15.34 0.07
C GLU A 74 9.75 -16.37 -1.04
N GLN A 75 8.75 -17.22 -1.34
CA GLN A 75 8.84 -18.18 -2.45
C GLN A 75 9.07 -17.49 -3.80
N MET A 76 8.37 -16.39 -4.08
CA MET A 76 8.54 -15.64 -5.32
C MET A 76 9.94 -15.03 -5.44
N LEU A 77 10.52 -14.54 -4.34
CA LEU A 77 11.87 -13.99 -4.32
C LEU A 77 12.92 -15.08 -4.47
N ASP A 78 12.72 -16.25 -3.86
CA ASP A 78 13.62 -17.40 -3.97
C ASP A 78 13.79 -17.88 -5.42
N LEU A 79 12.73 -17.83 -6.24
CA LEU A 79 12.79 -18.14 -7.68
C LEU A 79 13.79 -17.26 -8.45
N TYR A 80 14.12 -16.08 -7.91
CA TYR A 80 15.07 -15.14 -8.48
C TYR A 80 16.35 -15.00 -7.65
N ASN A 81 16.62 -15.93 -6.73
CA ASN A 81 17.73 -15.88 -5.77
C ASN A 81 17.77 -14.55 -4.97
N LYS A 82 16.60 -14.02 -4.63
CA LYS A 82 16.42 -12.80 -3.83
C LYS A 82 15.83 -13.16 -2.48
N LYS A 83 15.96 -12.26 -1.51
CA LYS A 83 15.34 -12.38 -0.18
C LYS A 83 14.94 -11.01 0.35
N ILE A 84 14.16 -10.99 1.42
CA ILE A 84 13.84 -9.78 2.16
C ILE A 84 15.04 -9.39 3.03
N ASP A 85 15.61 -8.21 2.80
CA ASP A 85 16.75 -7.71 3.57
C ASP A 85 16.32 -7.05 4.89
N TYR A 86 15.25 -6.25 4.85
CA TYR A 86 14.75 -5.46 5.96
C TYR A 86 13.22 -5.39 5.94
N VAL A 87 12.62 -5.36 7.13
CA VAL A 87 11.19 -5.09 7.32
C VAL A 87 11.08 -3.87 8.23
N PHE A 88 10.53 -2.78 7.70
CA PHE A 88 10.28 -1.57 8.47
C PHE A 88 8.84 -1.54 8.92
N TYR A 89 8.62 -1.56 10.23
CA TYR A 89 7.31 -1.41 10.83
C TYR A 89 7.17 0.00 11.40
N ILE A 90 6.17 0.74 10.92
CA ILE A 90 5.87 2.09 11.38
C ILE A 90 4.67 1.99 12.32
N ASP A 91 4.94 2.05 13.62
CA ASP A 91 3.94 1.99 14.69
C ASP A 91 3.36 3.38 14.93
N VAL A 92 2.05 3.52 14.70
CA VAL A 92 1.36 4.81 14.82
C VAL A 92 0.03 4.57 15.50
N ASN A 93 -0.30 5.45 16.44
CA ASN A 93 -1.58 5.42 17.13
C ASN A 93 -2.78 5.48 16.15
N ASP A 94 -3.77 4.62 16.38
CA ASP A 94 -5.00 4.50 15.60
C ASP A 94 -5.73 5.84 15.37
N GLN A 95 -5.82 6.70 16.39
CA GLN A 95 -6.50 7.99 16.27
C GLN A 95 -5.77 8.92 15.30
N ILE A 96 -4.44 8.91 15.33
CA ILE A 96 -3.60 9.66 14.39
C ILE A 96 -3.77 9.10 12.98
N LEU A 97 -3.79 7.78 12.82
CA LEU A 97 -4.00 7.11 11.53
C LEU A 97 -5.36 7.47 10.92
N ILE A 98 -6.43 7.37 11.71
CA ILE A 98 -7.79 7.70 11.26
C ILE A 98 -7.82 9.14 10.77
N LYS A 99 -7.37 10.10 11.59
CA LYS A 99 -7.34 11.52 11.23
C LYS A 99 -6.50 11.79 10.00
N ARG A 100 -5.34 11.13 9.87
CA ARG A 100 -4.43 11.28 8.73
C ARG A 100 -5.09 10.80 7.43
N ILE A 101 -5.82 9.68 7.46
CA ILE A 101 -6.45 9.09 6.28
C ILE A 101 -7.69 9.88 5.88
N THR A 102 -8.60 10.21 6.80
CA THR A 102 -9.86 10.90 6.48
C THR A 102 -9.67 12.33 5.95
N ASN A 103 -8.55 12.96 6.34
CA ASN A 103 -8.16 14.30 5.88
C ASN A 103 -7.24 14.29 4.67
N ARG A 104 -6.96 13.12 4.08
CA ARG A 104 -6.07 13.01 2.91
C ARG A 104 -6.71 13.59 1.66
N LEU A 105 -5.90 14.32 0.91
CA LEU A 105 -6.16 14.75 -0.45
C LEU A 105 -5.05 14.21 -1.36
N VAL A 106 -5.36 13.90 -2.61
CA VAL A 106 -4.39 13.36 -3.57
C VAL A 106 -4.55 14.05 -4.91
N CYS A 107 -3.43 14.42 -5.54
CA CYS A 107 -3.43 14.85 -6.93
C CYS A 107 -3.62 13.63 -7.84
N PRO A 108 -4.64 13.60 -8.73
CA PRO A 108 -4.85 12.47 -9.63
C PRO A 108 -3.75 12.34 -10.69
N LEU A 109 -3.04 13.43 -11.00
CA LEU A 109 -1.97 13.48 -12.00
C LEU A 109 -0.62 13.04 -11.41
N CYS A 110 0.03 13.89 -10.60
CA CYS A 110 1.36 13.59 -10.05
C CYS A 110 1.36 12.67 -8.82
N LYS A 111 0.19 12.26 -8.32
CA LYS A 111 0.02 11.39 -7.14
C LYS A 111 0.50 12.00 -5.80
N ALA A 112 0.89 13.27 -5.78
CA ALA A 112 1.24 13.96 -4.54
C ALA A 112 0.09 13.90 -3.53
N SER A 113 0.41 13.54 -2.29
CA SER A 113 -0.55 13.46 -1.19
C SER A 113 -0.47 14.69 -0.30
N PHE A 114 -1.60 15.34 -0.08
CA PHE A 114 -1.80 16.45 0.84
C PHE A 114 -2.66 15.98 2.02
N ASN A 115 -2.73 16.80 3.06
CA ASN A 115 -3.59 16.57 4.21
C ASN A 115 -4.18 17.91 4.65
N LEU A 116 -5.48 17.93 4.92
CA LEU A 116 -6.20 19.16 5.31
C LEU A 116 -5.68 19.82 6.59
N GLU A 117 -4.85 19.12 7.39
CA GLU A 117 -4.27 19.65 8.62
C GLU A 117 -2.75 19.68 8.58
N THR A 118 -2.11 18.54 8.30
CA THR A 118 -0.65 18.38 8.49
C THR A 118 0.18 18.77 7.28
N ARG A 119 -0.44 18.87 6.08
CA ARG A 119 0.24 19.23 4.82
C ARG A 119 -0.78 19.84 3.87
N LYS A 120 -1.29 21.03 4.24
CA LYS A 120 -2.26 21.77 3.42
C LYS A 120 -1.63 22.17 2.08
N PRO A 121 -2.39 22.15 0.97
CA PRO A 121 -1.93 22.77 -0.26
C PRO A 121 -1.79 24.28 -0.06
N LYS A 122 -0.90 24.92 -0.82
CA LYS A 122 -0.70 26.37 -0.80
C LYS A 122 -1.95 27.11 -1.25
N GLN A 123 -2.64 26.58 -2.25
CA GLN A 123 -3.94 27.04 -2.70
C GLN A 123 -4.99 25.95 -2.44
N GLU A 124 -6.10 26.33 -1.84
CA GLU A 124 -7.14 25.39 -1.45
C GLU A 124 -7.64 24.58 -2.66
N GLY A 125 -7.64 23.26 -2.50
CA GLY A 125 -8.12 22.32 -3.52
C GLY A 125 -7.20 22.12 -4.72
N LEU A 126 -6.03 22.78 -4.81
CA LEU A 126 -5.11 22.63 -5.94
C LEU A 126 -3.77 22.01 -5.53
N CYS A 127 -3.19 21.23 -6.43
CA CYS A 127 -1.88 20.63 -6.25
C CYS A 127 -0.76 21.67 -6.39
N ASP A 128 0.12 21.75 -5.40
CA ASP A 128 1.27 22.68 -5.40
C ASP A 128 2.28 22.48 -6.55
N PHE A 129 2.23 21.34 -7.26
CA PHE A 129 3.22 20.97 -8.28
C PHE A 129 2.72 21.14 -9.71
N ASP A 130 1.42 20.96 -9.93
CA ASP A 130 0.82 20.91 -11.28
C ASP A 130 -0.53 21.62 -11.38
N ASN A 131 -1.00 22.28 -10.30
CA ASN A 131 -2.28 22.98 -10.20
C ASN A 131 -3.53 22.12 -10.47
N THR A 132 -3.39 20.79 -10.55
CA THR A 132 -4.54 19.89 -10.73
C THR A 132 -5.44 19.93 -9.50
N LYS A 133 -6.76 19.85 -9.72
CA LYS A 133 -7.73 19.74 -8.63
C LYS A 133 -7.47 18.47 -7.80
N LEU A 134 -7.28 18.67 -6.51
CA LEU A 134 -7.10 17.60 -5.54
C LEU A 134 -8.42 16.87 -5.29
N VAL A 135 -8.32 15.56 -5.06
CA VAL A 135 -9.48 14.71 -4.80
C VAL A 135 -9.30 13.91 -3.51
N LYS A 136 -10.41 13.57 -2.86
CA LYS A 136 -10.43 12.54 -1.82
C LYS A 136 -10.49 11.16 -2.47
N ARG A 137 -9.88 10.16 -1.84
CA ARG A 137 -10.06 8.77 -2.29
C ARG A 137 -11.40 8.23 -1.81
N SER A 138 -11.99 7.34 -2.59
CA SER A 138 -13.28 6.72 -2.27
C SER A 138 -13.22 5.77 -1.06
N ASP A 139 -12.02 5.31 -0.68
CA ASP A 139 -11.74 4.40 0.44
C ASP A 139 -11.24 5.11 1.71
N ASP A 140 -11.30 6.45 1.75
CA ASP A 140 -10.84 7.29 2.88
C ASP A 140 -12.00 7.80 3.76
N SER A 141 -13.22 7.30 3.59
CA SER A 141 -14.35 7.61 4.48
C SER A 141 -14.19 6.93 5.84
N LEU A 142 -14.71 7.54 6.91
CA LEU A 142 -14.47 7.10 8.29
C LEU A 142 -14.89 5.63 8.52
N ASP A 143 -16.05 5.24 8.03
CA ASP A 143 -16.58 3.88 8.07
C ASP A 143 -15.62 2.87 7.42
N LYS A 144 -15.10 3.19 6.24
CA LYS A 144 -14.15 2.32 5.52
C LYS A 144 -12.79 2.27 6.20
N VAL A 145 -12.33 3.39 6.76
CA VAL A 145 -11.06 3.43 7.50
C VAL A 145 -11.14 2.55 8.74
N GLN A 146 -12.27 2.56 9.47
CA GLN A 146 -12.49 1.68 10.61
C GLN A 146 -12.47 0.21 10.21
N ILE A 147 -13.17 -0.17 9.14
CA ILE A 147 -13.16 -1.55 8.60
C ILE A 147 -11.72 -1.96 8.25
N ARG A 148 -10.97 -1.11 7.54
CA ARG A 148 -9.58 -1.37 7.15
C ARG A 148 -8.65 -1.54 8.34
N LEU A 149 -8.85 -0.74 9.38
CA LEU A 149 -8.04 -0.80 10.59
C LEU A 149 -8.32 -2.11 11.35
N GLN A 150 -9.58 -2.54 11.41
CA GLN A 150 -9.93 -3.83 11.98
C GLN A 150 -9.30 -4.99 11.19
N THR A 151 -9.41 -4.97 9.85
CA THR A 151 -8.76 -5.97 9.00
C THR A 151 -7.24 -5.98 9.18
N TYR A 152 -6.60 -4.81 9.32
CA TYR A 152 -5.17 -4.71 9.62
C TYR A 152 -4.81 -5.41 10.95
N LYS A 153 -5.59 -5.18 12.01
CA LYS A 153 -5.36 -5.81 13.32
C LYS A 153 -5.47 -7.33 13.25
N GLU A 154 -6.43 -7.84 12.49
CA GLU A 154 -6.68 -9.27 12.37
C GLU A 154 -5.66 -9.98 11.47
N GLN A 155 -5.30 -9.37 10.33
CA GLN A 155 -4.56 -10.06 9.28
C GLN A 155 -3.11 -9.61 9.18
N THR A 156 -2.81 -8.35 9.48
CA THR A 156 -1.48 -7.76 9.27
C THR A 156 -0.65 -7.68 10.54
N LEU A 157 -1.26 -7.35 11.68
CA LEU A 157 -0.55 -7.27 12.96
C LEU A 157 0.19 -8.57 13.32
N PRO A 158 -0.35 -9.78 13.07
CA PRO A 158 0.38 -11.03 13.31
C PRO A 158 1.68 -11.20 12.50
N LEU A 159 1.88 -10.44 11.41
CA LEU A 159 3.13 -10.51 10.64
C LEU A 159 4.32 -9.91 11.39
N ILE A 160 4.07 -9.08 12.42
CA ILE A 160 5.14 -8.53 13.26
C ILE A 160 5.93 -9.69 13.87
N ASP A 161 5.23 -10.66 14.45
CA ASP A 161 5.86 -11.82 15.09
C ASP A 161 6.54 -12.71 14.05
N TYR A 162 5.93 -12.88 12.87
CA TYR A 162 6.53 -13.63 11.76
C TYR A 162 7.86 -13.03 11.28
N PHE A 163 7.93 -11.70 11.10
CA PHE A 163 9.14 -11.07 10.57
C PHE A 163 10.22 -10.79 11.61
N LYS A 164 9.86 -10.69 12.89
CA LYS A 164 10.83 -10.58 13.99
C LYS A 164 11.78 -11.78 14.05
N THR A 165 11.34 -12.96 13.59
CA THR A 165 12.16 -14.18 13.62
C THR A 165 12.98 -14.40 12.35
N ASN A 166 12.52 -13.91 11.19
CA ASN A 166 13.02 -14.34 9.87
C ASN A 166 13.73 -13.23 9.07
N SER A 167 13.69 -11.97 9.51
CA SER A 167 14.23 -10.82 8.78
C SER A 167 14.81 -9.77 9.73
N LYS A 168 15.59 -8.82 9.20
CA LYS A 168 15.99 -7.64 9.99
C LYS A 168 14.78 -6.73 10.17
N PHE A 169 14.03 -6.98 11.24
CA PHE A 169 12.86 -6.21 11.62
C PHE A 169 13.27 -4.92 12.36
N ILE A 170 12.77 -3.78 11.89
CA ILE A 170 13.06 -2.46 12.45
C ILE A 170 11.74 -1.77 12.76
N GLU A 171 11.52 -1.44 14.03
CA GLU A 171 10.35 -0.70 14.50
C GLU A 171 10.66 0.80 14.55
N ILE A 172 9.74 1.61 14.03
CA ILE A 172 9.80 3.06 13.96
C ILE A 172 8.54 3.59 14.66
N LYS A 173 8.71 4.48 15.63
CA LYS A 173 7.63 5.13 16.40
C LYS A 173 7.56 6.62 16.09
#